data_AF-A0A973I654-F1
#
_entry.id   AF-A0A973I654-F1
#
_cell.length_a   1.000
_cell.length_b   1.000
_cell.length_c   1.000
_cell.angle_alpha   90.00
_cell.angle_beta   90.00
_cell.angle_gamma   90.00
#
_symmetry.space_group_name_H-M   'P 1'
#
loop_
_entity.id
_entity.type
_entity.pdbx_description
1 polymer ?
#
loop_
_entity_poly.entity_id
_entity_poly.type
_entity_poly.pdbx_seq_one_letter_code
_entity_poly.pdbx_strand_id
1 'polypeptide(L)' 'APLTVFRTPYRIDIMQPQYFVLDDLAHLTALTKLDLMAIVREAIELGLLPAKFPAKVS' A
#
# COMPACT_ATOMS: atom_id res chain seq x y z
N ALA A 1 5.20 -2.16 -6.44
CA ALA A 1 5.26 -3.53 -5.90
C ALA A 1 4.41 -3.64 -4.63
N PRO A 2 3.87 -4.83 -4.28
CA PRO A 2 2.97 -5.01 -3.14
C PRO A 2 3.53 -4.50 -1.80
N LEU A 3 4.84 -4.66 -1.57
CA LEU A 3 5.52 -4.16 -0.38
C LEU A 3 5.31 -2.64 -0.17
N THR A 4 5.46 -1.84 -1.22
CA THR A 4 5.26 -0.38 -1.14
C THR A 4 3.80 -0.04 -0.83
N VAL A 5 2.85 -0.79 -1.41
CA VAL A 5 1.41 -0.58 -1.19
C VAL A 5 1.07 -0.82 0.28
N PHE A 6 1.51 -1.93 0.86
CA PHE A 6 1.27 -2.25 2.27
C PHE A 6 1.88 -1.26 3.25
N ARG A 7 2.96 -0.57 2.85
CA ARG A 7 3.63 0.45 3.67
C ARG A 7 3.12 1.87 3.42
N THR A 8 2.18 2.08 2.49
CA THR A 8 1.69 3.42 2.16
C THR A 8 0.46 3.75 3.03
N PRO A 9 0.57 4.71 3.98
CA PRO A 9 -0.59 5.12 4.76
C PRO A 9 -1.61 5.83 3.87
N TYR A 10 -2.89 5.73 4.23
CA TYR A 10 -4.01 6.40 3.54
C TYR A 10 -5.05 6.91 4.54
N ARG A 11 -5.94 7.78 4.07
CA ARG A 11 -7.07 8.32 4.85
C ARG A 11 -8.33 8.30 3.99
N ILE A 12 -9.43 7.81 4.54
CA ILE A 12 -10.70 7.63 3.80
C ILE A 12 -11.50 8.93 3.61
N ASP A 13 -11.18 9.96 4.39
CA ASP A 13 -11.94 11.21 4.49
C ASP A 13 -11.32 12.37 3.69
N ILE A 14 -10.33 12.07 2.85
CA ILE A 14 -9.65 13.05 1.99
C ILE A 14 -9.49 12.51 0.56
N MET A 15 -9.23 13.41 -0.39
CA MET A 15 -8.76 13.01 -1.72
C MET A 15 -7.45 12.26 -1.59
N GLN A 16 -7.36 11.09 -2.24
CA GLN A 16 -6.18 10.24 -2.15
C GLN A 16 -4.97 10.96 -2.80
N PRO A 17 -3.87 11.19 -2.06
CA PRO A 17 -2.70 11.87 -2.60
C PRO A 17 -1.82 10.96 -3.48
N GLN A 18 -2.12 9.66 -3.54
CA GLN A 18 -1.37 8.68 -4.28
C GLN A 18 -2.28 7.56 -4.76
N TYR A 19 -2.05 7.13 -6.00
CA TYR A 19 -2.72 5.99 -6.63
C TYR A 19 -1.67 4.98 -7.11
N PHE A 20 -2.03 3.70 -7.09
CA PHE A 20 -1.25 2.63 -7.69
C PHE A 20 -1.94 2.17 -8.95
N VAL A 21 -1.25 2.30 -10.08
CA VAL A 21 -1.76 1.93 -11.40
C VAL A 21 -1.27 0.53 -11.74
N LEU A 22 -2.16 -0.27 -12.30
CA LEU A 22 -1.84 -1.57 -12.87
C LEU A 22 -1.89 -1.43 -14.40
N ASP A 23 -0.94 -2.03 -15.10
CA ASP A 23 -0.95 -2.02 -16.56
C ASP A 23 -2.06 -2.93 -17.14
N ASP A 24 -2.38 -4.02 -16.43
CA ASP A 24 -3.46 -4.94 -16.77
C ASP A 24 -4.07 -5.64 -15.53
N LEU A 25 -5.15 -6.40 -15.76
CA LEU A 25 -5.81 -7.20 -14.72
C LEU A 25 -5.05 -8.49 -14.36
N ALA A 26 -4.17 -8.99 -15.23
CA ALA A 26 -3.40 -10.20 -14.94
C ALA A 26 -2.46 -9.99 -13.74
N HIS A 27 -2.04 -8.76 -13.49
CA HIS A 27 -1.34 -8.38 -12.26
C HIS A 27 -2.11 -8.74 -10.98
N LEU A 28 -3.44 -8.58 -10.95
CA LEU A 28 -4.23 -8.97 -9.78
C LEU A 28 -4.26 -10.49 -9.60
N THR A 29 -4.33 -11.24 -10.70
CA THR A 29 -4.23 -12.71 -10.66
C THR A 29 -2.85 -13.16 -10.22
N ALA A 30 -1.78 -12.46 -10.59
CA ALA A 30 -0.43 -12.77 -10.13
C ALA A 30 -0.29 -12.63 -8.60
N LEU A 31 -1.01 -11.68 -7.98
CA LEU A 31 -1.00 -11.50 -6.51
C LEU A 31 -1.50 -12.74 -5.77
N THR A 32 -2.44 -13.51 -6.33
CA THR A 32 -2.98 -14.71 -5.67
C THR A 32 -1.97 -15.85 -5.58
N LYS A 33 -0.89 -15.78 -6.36
CA LYS A 33 0.21 -16.77 -6.38
C LYS A 33 1.35 -16.41 -5.43
N LEU A 34 1.32 -15.21 -4.82
CA LEU A 34 2.34 -14.75 -3.89
C LEU A 34 1.97 -15.10 -2.45
N ASP A 35 2.98 -15.32 -1.60
CA ASP A 35 2.79 -15.29 -0.15
C ASP A 35 2.64 -13.83 0.31
N LEU A 36 1.43 -13.30 0.19
CA LEU A 36 1.12 -11.94 0.62
C LEU A 36 1.40 -11.72 2.11
N MET A 37 1.26 -12.75 2.94
CA MET A 37 1.50 -12.65 4.38
C MET A 37 2.99 -12.51 4.69
N ALA A 38 3.89 -13.15 3.93
CA ALA A 38 5.32 -12.89 4.03
C ALA A 38 5.64 -11.41 3.74
N ILE A 39 5.04 -10.85 2.69
CA ILE A 39 5.25 -9.44 2.31
C ILE A 39 4.66 -8.49 3.37
N VAL A 40 3.52 -8.84 3.99
CA VAL A 40 2.94 -8.06 5.09
C VAL A 40 3.86 -8.06 6.32
N ARG A 41 4.48 -9.20 6.66
CA ARG A 41 5.45 -9.27 7.77
C ARG A 41 6.66 -8.37 7.49
N GLU A 42 7.22 -8.45 6.28
CA GLU A 42 8.30 -7.57 5.83
C GLU A 42 7.88 -6.08 5.91
N ALA A 43 6.66 -5.74 5.49
CA ALA A 43 6.13 -4.38 5.57
C ALA A 43 6.04 -3.86 7.01
N ILE A 44 5.65 -4.73 7.96
CA ILE A 44 5.59 -4.40 9.38
C ILE A 44 6.99 -4.14 9.93
N GLU A 45 7.96 -5.01 9.63
CA GLU A 45 9.35 -4.88 10.07
C GLU A 45 10.00 -3.58 9.57
N LEU A 46 9.73 -3.21 8.32
CA LEU A 46 10.24 -1.98 7.71
C LEU A 46 9.46 -0.71 8.14
N GLY A 47 8.31 -0.86 8.78
CA GLY A 47 7.43 0.24 9.18
C GLY A 47 6.79 1.00 8.01
N LEU A 48 5.88 1.93 8.32
CA LEU A 48 5.17 2.72 7.31
C LEU A 48 6.08 3.76 6.64
N LEU A 49 5.79 4.06 5.37
CA LEU A 49 6.38 5.19 4.65
C LEU A 49 5.82 6.53 5.18
N PRO A 50 6.53 7.65 4.96
CA PRO A 50 6.03 8.98 5.32
C PRO A 50 4.66 9.25 4.70
N ALA A 51 3.74 9.78 5.51
CA ALA A 51 2.42 10.15 5.04
C ALA A 51 2.49 11.33 4.06
N LYS A 52 1.72 11.25 2.97
CA LYS A 52 1.58 12.33 1.97
C LYS A 52 0.36 13.21 2.22
N PHE A 53 -0.23 13.11 3.41
CA PHE A 53 -1.36 13.91 3.85
C PHE A 53 -1.04 14.56 5.19
N PRO A 54 -1.63 15.73 5.49
CA PRO A 54 -1.43 16.39 6.78
C PRO A 54 -1.98 15.52 7.92
N ALA A 55 -1.36 15.64 9.09
CA ALA A 55 -1.87 15.03 10.31
C ALA A 55 -3.33 15.43 10.51
N LYS A 56 -4.13 14.53 11.10
CA LYS A 56 -5.51 14.85 11.46
C LYS A 56 -5.47 16.01 12.45
N VAL A 57 -6.05 17.15 12.06
CA VAL A 57 -6.26 18.25 12.99
C VAL A 57 -7.32 17.76 13.98
N SER A 58 -6.90 17.52 15.22
CA SER A 58 -7.75 17.16 16.36
C SER A 58 -8.57 18.35 16.82
#